data_AF-A0A235ACE6-F1
#
_entry.id   AF-A0A235ACE6-F1
#
_cell.length_a   1.000
_cell.length_b   1.000
_cell.length_c   1.000
_cell.angle_alpha   90.00
_cell.angle_beta   90.00
_cell.angle_gamma   90.00
#
_symmetry.space_group_name_H-M   'P 1'
#
loop_
_entity.id
_entity.type
_entity.pdbx_description
1 polymer ?
#
loop_
_entity_poly.entity_id
_entity_poly.type
_entity_poly.pdbx_seq_one_letter_code
_entity_poly.pdbx_strand_id
1 'polypeptide(L)'
;MIEIATICTGNICRSPLAALLLQTRLAGRDVRVASAGTRGLADHPMTAEAQQLALARGVAAPDAAAHRARFLTEQHLGSADLVLAMAREHRRAVAELVPARTRVAFTVREFGRLAASLSDTALRDAVDAAADQDAAGRLRAAVAAVAGQRGLVLPPADPADDDVIDPYRRSWATYETSAAQLDPAIDQVVRVVEFATATTA
;
A
#
# COMPACT_ATOMS: atom_id res chain seq x y z
N MET A 1 -15.73 1.90 -6.87
CA MET A 1 -14.88 1.18 -5.91
C MET A 1 -13.43 1.32 -6.28
N ILE A 2 -12.62 1.79 -5.34
CA ILE A 2 -11.16 1.88 -5.42
C ILE A 2 -10.54 0.50 -5.13
N GLU A 3 -9.52 0.10 -5.87
CA GLU A 3 -8.79 -1.16 -5.65
C GLU A 3 -7.31 -0.90 -5.32
N ILE A 4 -6.87 -1.32 -4.12
CA ILE A 4 -5.49 -1.19 -3.64
C ILE A 4 -4.87 -2.57 -3.44
N ALA A 5 -3.68 -2.80 -3.99
CA ALA A 5 -2.94 -4.05 -3.81
C ALA A 5 -1.64 -3.82 -3.02
N THR A 6 -1.39 -4.64 -1.99
CA THR A 6 -0.14 -4.63 -1.21
C THR A 6 0.68 -5.89 -1.47
N ILE A 7 1.98 -5.75 -1.77
CA ILE A 7 2.79 -6.87 -2.30
C ILE A 7 4.06 -7.07 -1.47
N CYS A 8 4.30 -8.30 -1.00
CA CYS A 8 5.58 -8.71 -0.42
C CYS A 8 6.03 -10.07 -0.97
N THR A 9 6.95 -10.77 -0.30
CA THR A 9 7.46 -12.06 -0.78
C THR A 9 6.48 -13.19 -0.48
N GLY A 10 6.22 -13.45 0.81
CA GLY A 10 5.44 -14.61 1.26
C GLY A 10 3.96 -14.33 1.53
N ASN A 11 3.55 -13.06 1.57
CA ASN A 11 2.20 -12.62 1.94
C ASN A 11 1.74 -13.03 3.35
N ILE A 12 2.67 -13.11 4.31
CA ILE A 12 2.40 -13.53 5.70
C ILE A 12 2.84 -12.53 6.79
N CYS A 13 3.63 -11.50 6.45
CA CYS A 13 4.12 -10.49 7.40
C CYS A 13 3.74 -9.07 6.96
N ARG A 14 4.54 -8.48 6.05
CA ARG A 14 4.48 -7.05 5.68
C ARG A 14 3.23 -6.64 4.89
N SER A 15 2.98 -7.28 3.73
CA SER A 15 1.81 -6.93 2.91
C SER A 15 0.46 -7.20 3.57
N PRO A 16 0.20 -8.33 4.26
CA PRO A 16 -1.09 -8.49 4.93
C PRO A 16 -1.28 -7.51 6.09
N LEU A 17 -0.23 -7.18 6.83
CA LEU A 17 -0.30 -6.12 7.84
C LEU A 17 -0.70 -4.79 7.20
N ALA A 18 -0.01 -4.35 6.14
CA ALA A 18 -0.35 -3.12 5.43
C ALA A 18 -1.80 -3.12 4.91
N ALA A 19 -2.27 -4.23 4.33
CA ALA A 19 -3.65 -4.33 3.85
C ALA A 19 -4.68 -4.19 4.97
N LEU A 20 -4.50 -4.92 6.09
CA LEU A 20 -5.43 -4.87 7.22
C LEU A 20 -5.47 -3.48 7.87
N LEU A 21 -4.33 -2.79 7.97
CA LEU A 21 -4.28 -1.42 8.46
C LEU A 21 -5.06 -0.46 7.56
N LEU A 22 -4.90 -0.57 6.24
CA LEU A 22 -5.65 0.25 5.29
C LEU A 22 -7.15 -0.07 5.32
N GLN A 23 -7.54 -1.35 5.36
CA GLN A 23 -8.96 -1.75 5.48
C GLN A 23 -9.59 -1.18 6.75
N THR A 24 -8.89 -1.27 7.88
CA THR A 24 -9.36 -0.78 9.17
C THR A 24 -9.54 0.74 9.14
N ARG A 25 -8.56 1.48 8.59
CA ARG A 25 -8.58 2.95 8.58
C ARG A 25 -9.47 3.56 7.50
N LEU A 26 -9.76 2.82 6.43
CA LEU A 26 -10.65 3.24 5.34
C LEU A 26 -12.03 2.59 5.45
N ALA A 27 -12.36 2.01 6.60
CA ALA A 27 -13.67 1.43 6.86
C ALA A 27 -14.79 2.46 6.59
N GLY A 28 -15.84 2.03 5.88
CA GLY A 28 -16.94 2.90 5.46
C GLY A 28 -16.69 3.70 4.17
N ARG A 29 -15.50 3.59 3.56
CA ARG A 29 -15.22 4.11 2.20
C ARG A 29 -15.42 3.00 1.16
N ASP A 30 -15.71 3.39 -0.08
CA ASP A 30 -15.83 2.45 -1.23
C ASP A 30 -14.43 2.02 -1.74
N VAL A 31 -13.67 1.37 -0.86
CA VAL A 31 -12.28 0.94 -1.06
C VAL A 31 -12.15 -0.53 -0.74
N ARG A 32 -11.63 -1.30 -1.70
CA ARG A 32 -11.17 -2.67 -1.49
C ARG A 32 -9.65 -2.67 -1.43
N VAL A 33 -9.10 -3.26 -0.38
CA VAL A 33 -7.66 -3.48 -0.24
C VAL A 33 -7.41 -4.96 -0.21
N ALA A 34 -6.41 -5.41 -0.96
CA ALA A 34 -6.03 -6.80 -1.04
C ALA A 34 -4.51 -6.93 -0.92
N SER A 35 -4.02 -8.11 -0.51
CA SER A 35 -2.59 -8.39 -0.43
C SER A 35 -2.22 -9.63 -1.23
N ALA A 36 -0.97 -9.72 -1.69
CA ALA A 36 -0.44 -10.90 -2.35
C ALA A 36 1.09 -11.01 -2.16
N GLY A 37 1.65 -12.16 -2.57
CA GLY A 37 3.07 -12.50 -2.42
C GLY A 37 3.72 -12.92 -3.72
N THR A 38 4.91 -12.42 -4.05
CA THR A 38 5.64 -12.80 -5.27
C THR A 38 6.07 -14.26 -5.29
N ARG A 39 6.29 -14.86 -4.12
CA ARG A 39 6.55 -16.29 -3.95
C ARG A 39 5.42 -17.02 -3.21
N GLY A 40 4.45 -16.29 -2.65
CA GLY A 40 3.21 -16.76 -2.02
C GLY A 40 3.30 -18.05 -1.20
N LEU A 41 3.08 -17.99 0.12
CA LEU A 41 2.88 -19.20 0.92
C LEU A 41 1.39 -19.56 0.92
N ALA A 42 0.87 -20.14 -0.16
CA ALA A 42 -0.57 -20.35 -0.34
C ALA A 42 -1.27 -20.94 0.89
N ASP A 43 -2.38 -20.31 1.30
CA ASP A 43 -3.21 -20.65 2.45
C ASP A 43 -2.53 -20.59 3.83
N HIS A 44 -1.28 -20.11 3.92
CA HIS A 44 -0.67 -19.86 5.21
C HIS A 44 -1.32 -18.65 5.90
N PRO A 45 -1.54 -18.70 7.22
CA PRO A 45 -1.96 -17.53 7.98
C PRO A 45 -0.82 -16.50 8.06
N MET A 46 -1.16 -15.29 8.50
CA MET A 46 -0.14 -14.35 8.97
C MET A 46 0.69 -14.98 10.09
N THR A 47 1.96 -14.56 10.23
CA THR A 47 2.75 -14.95 11.39
C THR A 47 2.11 -14.40 12.68
N ALA A 48 2.33 -15.09 13.80
CA ALA A 48 1.77 -14.68 15.08
C ALA A 48 2.22 -13.26 15.47
N GLU A 49 3.46 -12.90 15.17
CA GLU A 49 4.02 -11.57 15.43
C GLU A 49 3.32 -10.49 14.59
N ALA A 50 3.06 -10.78 13.30
CA ALA A 50 2.35 -9.85 12.43
C ALA A 50 0.88 -9.68 12.85
N GLN A 51 0.23 -10.75 13.33
CA GLN A 51 -1.12 -10.67 13.90
C GLN A 51 -1.11 -9.82 15.18
N GLN A 52 -0.15 -10.04 16.08
CA GLN A 52 -0.01 -9.24 17.31
C GLN A 52 0.18 -7.75 17.00
N LEU A 53 0.99 -7.42 15.99
CA LEU A 53 1.20 -6.03 15.55
C LEU A 53 -0.04 -5.42 14.89
N ALA A 54 -0.85 -6.22 14.20
CA ALA A 54 -2.13 -5.79 13.62
C ALA A 54 -3.14 -5.46 14.73
N LEU A 55 -3.29 -6.35 15.72
CA LEU A 55 -4.14 -6.14 16.90
C LEU A 55 -3.76 -4.87 17.66
N ALA A 56 -2.45 -4.66 17.89
CA ALA A 56 -1.93 -3.48 18.56
C ALA A 56 -2.22 -2.16 17.81
N ARG A 57 -2.57 -2.23 16.52
CA ARG A 57 -2.92 -1.10 15.66
C ARG A 57 -4.43 -1.01 15.37
N GLY A 58 -5.26 -1.75 16.13
CA GLY A 58 -6.72 -1.67 16.07
C GLY A 58 -7.38 -2.57 15.04
N VAL A 59 -6.64 -3.49 14.40
CA VAL A 59 -7.25 -4.51 13.54
C VAL A 59 -8.02 -5.50 14.41
N ALA A 60 -9.23 -5.88 14.02
CA ALA A 60 -10.01 -6.86 14.76
C ALA A 60 -9.36 -8.26 14.69
N ALA A 61 -9.39 -9.00 15.80
CA ALA A 61 -8.79 -10.33 15.87
C ALA A 61 -9.33 -11.33 14.82
N PRO A 62 -10.64 -11.36 14.51
CA PRO A 62 -11.14 -12.21 13.45
C PRO A 62 -10.52 -11.90 12.08
N ASP A 63 -10.30 -10.61 11.76
CA ASP A 63 -9.76 -10.19 10.46
C ASP A 63 -8.29 -10.60 10.31
N ALA A 64 -7.48 -10.37 11.36
CA ALA A 64 -6.09 -10.80 11.39
C ALA A 64 -5.94 -12.33 11.29
N ALA A 65 -6.82 -13.08 11.97
CA ALA A 65 -6.84 -14.54 11.93
C ALA A 65 -7.38 -15.11 10.61
N ALA A 66 -8.25 -14.37 9.92
CA ALA A 66 -8.87 -14.78 8.66
C ALA A 66 -7.93 -14.64 7.45
N HIS A 67 -6.86 -13.82 7.54
CA HIS A 67 -5.93 -13.65 6.43
C HIS A 67 -5.35 -15.00 5.96
N ARG A 68 -5.34 -15.20 4.64
CA ARG A 68 -4.71 -16.34 3.98
C ARG A 68 -3.80 -15.83 2.89
N ALA A 69 -2.54 -16.26 2.94
CA ALA A 69 -1.55 -15.88 1.97
C ALA A 69 -1.87 -16.46 0.59
N ARG A 70 -1.57 -15.69 -0.45
CA ARG A 70 -1.80 -16.09 -1.85
C ARG A 70 -0.70 -15.58 -2.76
N PHE A 71 -0.55 -16.25 -3.89
CA PHE A 71 0.38 -15.85 -4.94
C PHE A 71 -0.07 -14.59 -5.65
N LEU A 72 0.89 -13.74 -6.00
CA LEU A 72 0.67 -12.64 -6.93
C LEU A 72 0.36 -13.20 -8.31
N THR A 73 -0.68 -12.67 -8.95
CA THR A 73 -1.11 -13.05 -10.30
C THR A 73 -1.53 -11.78 -11.04
N GLU A 74 -1.61 -11.84 -12.36
CA GLU A 74 -2.03 -10.70 -13.18
C GLU A 74 -3.43 -10.21 -12.78
N GLN A 75 -4.34 -11.12 -12.44
CA GLN A 75 -5.70 -10.79 -12.00
C GLN A 75 -5.71 -9.88 -10.76
N HIS A 76 -4.79 -10.08 -9.81
CA HIS A 76 -4.67 -9.24 -8.61
C HIS A 76 -4.26 -7.80 -8.94
N LEU A 77 -3.57 -7.59 -10.07
CA LEU A 77 -3.08 -6.29 -10.52
C LEU A 77 -3.97 -5.68 -11.61
N GLY A 78 -4.82 -6.49 -12.25
CA GLY A 78 -5.62 -6.12 -13.42
C GLY A 78 -6.55 -4.94 -13.20
N SER A 79 -7.06 -4.74 -11.98
CA SER A 79 -7.94 -3.63 -11.60
C SER A 79 -7.33 -2.65 -10.59
N ALA A 80 -6.08 -2.86 -10.15
CA ALA A 80 -5.52 -2.05 -9.08
C ALA A 80 -5.29 -0.59 -9.52
N ASP A 81 -5.90 0.34 -8.78
CA ASP A 81 -5.71 1.79 -8.92
C ASP A 81 -4.40 2.25 -8.24
N LEU A 82 -3.96 1.51 -7.22
CA LEU A 82 -2.71 1.72 -6.50
C LEU A 82 -2.08 0.39 -6.08
N VAL A 83 -0.78 0.23 -6.34
CA VAL A 83 0.00 -0.94 -5.92
C VAL A 83 1.13 -0.52 -4.99
N LEU A 84 1.12 -1.05 -3.77
CA LEU A 84 2.07 -0.76 -2.70
C LEU A 84 2.96 -1.97 -2.43
N ALA A 85 4.15 -1.95 -3.01
CA ALA A 85 5.17 -2.95 -2.80
C ALA A 85 5.92 -2.72 -1.48
N MET A 86 6.22 -3.78 -0.73
CA MET A 86 6.97 -3.67 0.53
C MET A 86 8.48 -3.49 0.30
N ALA A 87 8.96 -3.72 -0.92
CA ALA A 87 10.35 -3.51 -1.30
C ALA A 87 10.46 -3.37 -2.83
N ARG A 88 11.55 -2.81 -3.32
CA ARG A 88 11.83 -2.59 -4.75
C ARG A 88 11.75 -3.85 -5.58
N GLU A 89 12.20 -4.99 -5.04
CA GLU A 89 12.07 -6.29 -5.71
C GLU A 89 10.60 -6.70 -5.95
N HIS A 90 9.70 -6.35 -5.04
CA HIS A 90 8.27 -6.60 -5.22
C HIS A 90 7.66 -5.65 -6.27
N ARG A 91 8.09 -4.38 -6.28
CA ARG A 91 7.70 -3.42 -7.33
C ARG A 91 8.20 -3.87 -8.71
N ARG A 92 9.41 -4.40 -8.78
CA ARG A 92 9.98 -5.00 -9.99
C ARG A 92 9.15 -6.20 -10.45
N ALA A 93 8.78 -7.11 -9.55
CA ALA A 93 7.92 -8.25 -9.90
C ALA A 93 6.55 -7.80 -10.46
N VAL A 94 5.97 -6.73 -9.93
CA VAL A 94 4.74 -6.12 -10.48
C VAL A 94 4.96 -5.60 -11.90
N ALA A 95 6.08 -4.92 -12.16
CA ALA A 95 6.41 -4.39 -13.48
C ALA A 95 6.71 -5.51 -14.50
N GLU A 96 7.32 -6.61 -14.07
CA GLU A 96 7.58 -7.80 -14.90
C GLU A 96 6.27 -8.54 -15.23
N LEU A 97 5.36 -8.66 -14.26
CA LEU A 97 4.09 -9.37 -14.43
C LEU A 97 3.04 -8.57 -15.20
N VAL A 98 2.87 -7.29 -14.89
CA VAL A 98 1.91 -6.40 -15.57
C VAL A 98 2.56 -5.03 -15.83
N PRO A 99 3.33 -4.87 -16.93
CA PRO A 99 4.06 -3.63 -17.23
C PRO A 99 3.21 -2.36 -17.19
N ALA A 100 1.96 -2.44 -17.62
CA ALA A 100 0.99 -1.33 -17.60
C ALA A 100 0.75 -0.74 -16.20
N ARG A 101 0.95 -1.52 -15.12
CA ARG A 101 0.72 -1.11 -13.73
C ARG A 101 1.92 -0.39 -13.10
N THR A 102 3.05 -0.28 -13.80
CA THR A 102 4.25 0.41 -13.29
C THR A 102 3.97 1.87 -12.89
N ARG A 103 3.01 2.54 -13.56
CA ARG A 103 2.64 3.94 -13.28
C ARG A 103 1.96 4.12 -11.92
N VAL A 104 1.25 3.09 -11.46
CA VAL A 104 0.52 3.09 -10.19
C VAL A 104 1.21 2.23 -9.12
N ALA A 105 2.42 1.73 -9.42
CA ALA A 105 3.21 0.90 -8.52
C ALA A 105 4.35 1.70 -7.87
N PHE A 106 4.40 1.62 -6.55
CA PHE A 106 5.38 2.28 -5.68
C PHE A 106 5.88 1.29 -4.65
N THR A 107 7.07 1.51 -4.10
CA THR A 107 7.26 0.97 -2.74
C THR A 107 6.42 1.78 -1.77
N VAL A 108 5.94 1.16 -0.69
CA VAL A 108 5.02 1.82 0.24
C VAL A 108 5.67 3.07 0.87
N ARG A 109 6.97 3.00 1.19
CA ARG A 109 7.72 4.13 1.75
C ARG A 109 8.05 5.21 0.71
N GLU A 110 8.33 4.83 -0.55
CA GLU A 110 8.42 5.79 -1.67
C GLU A 110 7.11 6.58 -1.80
N PHE A 111 5.97 5.88 -1.83
CA PHE A 111 4.65 6.52 -1.91
C PHE A 111 4.43 7.50 -0.76
N GLY A 112 4.69 7.06 0.48
CA GLY A 112 4.55 7.90 1.67
C GLY A 112 5.41 9.17 1.59
N ARG A 113 6.68 9.03 1.19
CA ARG A 113 7.61 10.16 1.03
C ARG A 113 7.15 11.16 -0.04
N LEU A 114 6.69 10.68 -1.19
CA LEU A 114 6.21 11.54 -2.29
C LEU A 114 4.87 12.19 -1.95
N ALA A 115 3.95 11.47 -1.31
CA ALA A 115 2.66 12.03 -0.91
C ALA A 115 2.79 13.07 0.21
N ALA A 116 3.77 12.91 1.11
CA ALA A 116 4.05 13.87 2.18
C ALA A 116 4.61 15.21 1.66
N SER A 117 5.21 15.26 0.47
CA SER A 117 5.69 16.51 -0.13
C SER A 117 4.57 17.32 -0.80
N LEU A 118 3.42 16.71 -1.07
CA LEU A 118 2.27 17.38 -1.67
C LEU A 118 1.43 18.09 -0.61
N SER A 119 1.11 19.35 -0.85
CA SER A 119 0.13 20.09 -0.05
C SER A 119 -1.28 19.54 -0.26
N ASP A 120 -2.15 19.74 0.73
CA ASP A 120 -3.58 19.38 0.62
C ASP A 120 -4.25 20.11 -0.54
N THR A 121 -3.88 21.37 -0.80
CA THR A 121 -4.40 22.12 -1.94
C THR A 121 -4.03 21.47 -3.27
N ALA A 122 -2.77 21.07 -3.45
CA ALA A 122 -2.34 20.41 -4.66
C ALA A 122 -3.02 19.04 -4.86
N LEU A 123 -3.30 18.30 -3.78
CA LEU A 123 -4.09 17.07 -3.87
C LEU A 123 -5.55 17.33 -4.25
N ARG A 124 -6.20 18.34 -3.66
CA ARG A 124 -7.57 18.75 -4.03
C ARG A 124 -7.63 19.15 -5.50
N ASP A 125 -6.73 20.02 -5.95
CA ASP A 125 -6.69 20.49 -7.34
C ASP A 125 -6.52 19.31 -8.32
N ALA A 126 -5.68 18.33 -7.99
CA ALA A 126 -5.50 17.14 -8.81
C ALA A 126 -6.76 16.26 -8.85
N VAL A 127 -7.43 16.09 -7.72
CA VAL A 127 -8.67 15.32 -7.61
C VAL A 127 -9.82 16.01 -8.36
N ASP A 128 -9.97 17.32 -8.22
CA ASP A 128 -11.01 18.11 -8.88
C ASP A 128 -10.81 18.14 -10.40
N ALA A 129 -9.55 18.14 -10.86
CA ALA A 129 -9.19 18.06 -12.27
C ALA A 129 -9.29 16.63 -12.88
N ALA A 130 -9.75 15.62 -12.13
CA ALA A 130 -9.85 14.26 -12.63
C ALA A 130 -10.83 14.16 -13.81
N ALA A 131 -10.44 13.39 -14.83
CA ALA A 131 -11.30 13.16 -16.00
C ALA A 131 -12.59 12.40 -15.64
N ASP A 132 -12.45 11.40 -14.77
CA ASP A 132 -13.56 10.63 -14.21
C ASP A 132 -13.79 11.08 -12.76
N GLN A 133 -14.99 11.58 -12.48
CA GLN A 133 -15.36 12.08 -11.15
C GLN A 133 -15.92 10.99 -10.23
N ASP A 134 -15.70 9.72 -10.55
CA ASP A 134 -15.89 8.64 -9.58
C ASP A 134 -14.67 8.52 -8.65
N ALA A 135 -14.80 7.77 -7.55
CA ALA A 135 -13.75 7.64 -6.56
C ALA A 135 -12.44 7.04 -7.14
N ALA A 136 -12.53 6.13 -8.12
CA ALA A 136 -11.36 5.49 -8.72
C ALA A 136 -10.62 6.46 -9.66
N GLY A 137 -11.36 7.24 -10.46
CA GLY A 137 -10.84 8.31 -11.30
C GLY A 137 -10.11 9.39 -10.50
N ARG A 138 -10.74 9.86 -9.41
CA ARG A 138 -10.13 10.81 -8.48
C ARG A 138 -8.88 10.25 -7.82
N LEU A 139 -8.88 8.98 -7.41
CA LEU A 139 -7.66 8.35 -6.88
C LEU A 139 -6.57 8.25 -7.95
N ARG A 140 -6.89 7.85 -9.18
CA ARG A 140 -5.91 7.80 -10.28
C ARG A 140 -5.27 9.16 -10.53
N ALA A 141 -6.04 10.25 -10.46
CA ALA A 141 -5.52 11.61 -10.58
C ALA A 141 -4.60 11.99 -9.40
N ALA A 142 -5.00 11.67 -8.16
CA ALA A 142 -4.17 11.90 -6.98
C ALA A 142 -2.87 11.09 -7.02
N VAL A 143 -2.93 9.81 -7.42
CA VAL A 143 -1.75 8.94 -7.61
C VAL A 143 -0.83 9.49 -8.71
N ALA A 144 -1.39 10.04 -9.79
CA ALA A 144 -0.60 10.70 -10.82
C ALA A 144 0.11 11.96 -10.29
N ALA A 145 -0.54 12.76 -9.45
CA ALA A 145 0.08 13.89 -8.78
C ALA A 145 1.23 13.46 -7.85
N VAL A 146 1.04 12.40 -7.07
CA VAL A 146 2.09 11.78 -6.24
C VAL A 146 3.24 11.28 -7.11
N ALA A 147 2.95 10.60 -8.23
CA ALA A 147 3.95 10.15 -9.18
C ALA A 147 4.74 11.32 -9.79
N GLY A 148 4.10 12.47 -10.02
CA GLY A 148 4.72 13.69 -10.53
C GLY A 148 5.73 14.32 -9.58
N GLN A 149 5.74 13.92 -8.30
CA GLN A 149 6.78 14.33 -7.36
C GLN A 149 8.11 13.59 -7.59
N ARG A 150 8.11 12.51 -8.38
CA ARG A 150 9.34 11.85 -8.81
C ARG A 150 10.19 12.85 -9.61
N GLY A 151 11.39 13.14 -9.13
CA GLY A 151 12.31 14.12 -9.73
C GLY A 151 12.26 15.51 -9.07
N LEU A 152 11.23 15.81 -8.27
CA LEU A 152 11.17 17.02 -7.43
C LEU A 152 11.60 16.72 -5.99
N VAL A 153 11.19 15.56 -5.47
CA VAL A 153 11.63 15.06 -4.17
C VAL A 153 12.88 14.23 -4.37
N LEU A 154 13.95 14.57 -3.66
CA LEU A 154 15.18 13.79 -3.69
C LEU A 154 14.90 12.34 -3.25
N PRO A 155 15.43 11.34 -3.97
CA PRO A 155 15.42 9.96 -3.48
C PRO A 155 16.25 9.87 -2.20
N PRO A 156 16.01 8.83 -1.36
CA PRO A 156 16.87 8.60 -0.21
C PRO A 156 18.33 8.35 -0.64
N ALA A 157 19.26 8.61 0.27
CA ALA A 157 20.68 8.37 0.04
C ALA A 157 20.96 6.88 -0.18
N ASP A 158 20.34 6.01 0.63
CA ASP A 158 20.26 4.58 0.36
C ASP A 158 18.90 4.24 -0.27
N PRO A 159 18.84 3.74 -1.51
CA PRO A 159 17.62 3.25 -2.11
C PRO A 159 16.85 2.19 -1.28
N ALA A 160 17.52 1.47 -0.37
CA ALA A 160 16.88 0.54 0.55
C ALA A 160 16.04 1.23 1.64
N ASP A 161 16.20 2.53 1.87
CA ASP A 161 15.38 3.29 2.82
C ASP A 161 13.92 3.42 2.36
N ASP A 162 13.65 3.20 1.07
CA ASP A 162 12.30 3.10 0.50
C ASP A 162 11.74 1.66 0.61
N ASP A 163 12.49 0.69 1.13
CA ASP A 163 12.05 -0.68 1.41
C ASP A 163 11.60 -0.82 2.87
N VAL A 164 10.64 -1.72 3.11
CA VAL A 164 10.26 -2.17 4.46
C VAL A 164 11.07 -3.40 4.82
N ILE A 165 11.83 -3.32 5.91
CA ILE A 165 12.70 -4.39 6.39
C ILE A 165 11.90 -5.69 6.55
N ASP A 166 12.47 -6.81 6.07
CA ASP A 166 11.81 -8.11 6.15
C ASP A 166 11.96 -8.73 7.54
N PRO A 167 10.87 -8.91 8.30
CA PRO A 167 10.96 -9.44 9.66
C PRO A 167 10.87 -10.98 9.70
N TYR A 168 10.63 -11.65 8.57
CA TYR A 168 10.38 -13.09 8.59
C TYR A 168 11.56 -13.89 9.16
N ARG A 169 11.30 -14.72 10.18
CA ARG A 169 12.33 -15.48 10.94
C ARG A 169 13.42 -14.58 11.54
N ARG A 170 13.06 -13.36 11.95
CA ARG A 170 13.92 -12.42 12.68
C ARG A 170 13.35 -12.17 14.08
N SER A 171 14.00 -11.32 14.86
CA SER A 171 13.58 -11.00 16.23
C SER A 171 12.29 -10.18 16.27
N TRP A 172 11.62 -10.18 17.42
CA TRP A 172 10.48 -9.29 17.68
C TRP A 172 10.79 -7.81 17.40
N ALA A 173 11.98 -7.34 17.79
CA ALA A 173 12.41 -5.97 17.50
C ALA A 173 12.46 -5.66 15.99
N THR A 174 12.80 -6.64 15.13
CA THR A 174 12.72 -6.48 13.68
C THR A 174 11.28 -6.40 13.19
N TYR A 175 10.35 -7.17 13.78
CA TYR A 175 8.92 -7.05 13.51
C TYR A 175 8.38 -5.67 13.88
N GLU A 176 8.72 -5.16 15.06
CA GLU A 176 8.34 -3.81 15.49
C GLU A 176 8.90 -2.74 14.56
N THR A 177 10.17 -2.85 14.19
CA THR A 177 10.81 -1.93 13.24
C THR A 177 10.09 -1.97 11.89
N SER A 178 9.81 -3.17 11.36
CA SER A 178 9.09 -3.36 10.09
C SER A 178 7.70 -2.71 10.11
N ALA A 179 6.97 -2.87 11.21
CA ALA A 179 5.65 -2.26 11.36
C ALA A 179 5.72 -0.74 11.54
N ALA A 180 6.66 -0.23 12.34
CA ALA A 180 6.87 1.21 12.51
C ALA A 180 7.29 1.89 11.19
N GLN A 181 7.99 1.18 10.31
CA GLN A 181 8.34 1.65 8.98
C GLN A 181 7.13 1.79 8.03
N LEU A 182 6.02 1.09 8.31
CA LEU A 182 4.78 1.20 7.55
C LEU A 182 3.94 2.40 7.99
N ASP A 183 3.89 2.70 9.29
CA ASP A 183 2.88 3.62 9.86
C ASP A 183 2.83 4.99 9.15
N PRO A 184 3.94 5.74 8.96
CA PRO A 184 3.89 7.04 8.29
C PRO A 184 3.47 6.96 6.83
N ALA A 185 3.81 5.85 6.15
CA ALA A 185 3.41 5.64 4.77
C ALA A 185 1.93 5.29 4.65
N ILE A 186 1.40 4.48 5.57
CA ILE A 186 -0.04 4.18 5.66
C ILE A 186 -0.84 5.46 5.95
N ASP A 187 -0.35 6.34 6.84
CA ASP A 187 -0.99 7.65 7.09
C ASP A 187 -1.18 8.45 5.80
N GLN A 188 -0.14 8.50 4.95
CA GLN A 188 -0.21 9.21 3.67
C GLN A 188 -1.10 8.51 2.63
N VAL A 189 -1.12 7.18 2.59
CA VAL A 189 -2.07 6.45 1.73
C VAL A 189 -3.51 6.76 2.15
N VAL A 190 -3.81 6.72 3.44
CA VAL A 190 -5.14 7.06 3.97
C VAL A 190 -5.51 8.49 3.58
N ARG A 191 -4.63 9.47 3.82
CA ARG A 191 -4.84 10.87 3.43
C ARG A 191 -5.18 11.02 1.95
N VAL A 192 -4.39 10.41 1.06
CA VAL A 192 -4.63 10.49 -0.39
C VAL A 192 -5.98 9.87 -0.78
N VAL A 193 -6.33 8.72 -0.20
CA VAL A 193 -7.61 8.05 -0.48
C VAL A 193 -8.80 8.82 0.09
N GLU A 194 -8.64 9.51 1.22
CA GLU A 194 -9.68 10.38 1.78
C GLU A 194 -10.00 11.55 0.87
N PHE A 195 -9.00 12.18 0.24
CA PHE A 195 -9.23 13.18 -0.79
C PHE A 195 -10.00 12.60 -1.99
N ALA A 196 -9.63 11.41 -2.45
CA ALA A 196 -10.31 10.76 -3.56
C ALA A 196 -11.76 10.31 -3.24
N THR A 197 -12.08 10.07 -1.96
CA THR A 197 -13.39 9.59 -1.51
C THR A 197 -14.24 10.66 -0.82
N ALA A 198 -13.74 11.89 -0.70
CA ALA A 198 -14.53 13.03 -0.27
C ALA A 198 -15.68 13.24 -1.27
N THR A 199 -16.88 13.49 -0.74
CA THR A 199 -18.01 13.89 -1.58
C THR A 199 -17.76 15.34 -1.98
N THR A 200 -17.64 15.61 -3.28
CA THR A 200 -17.66 16.97 -3.80
C THR A 200 -19.02 17.57 -3.42
N ALA A 201 -19.01 18.54 -2.51
CA ALA A 201 -20.23 19.21 -2.03
C ALA A 201 -20.81 20.14 -3.10
#